data_AF-A0A3R7DID2-F1
#
_entry.id   AF-A0A3R7DID2-F1
#
_cell.length_a   1.000
_cell.length_b   1.000
_cell.length_c   1.000
_cell.angle_alpha   90.00
_cell.angle_beta   90.00
_cell.angle_gamma   90.00
#
_symmetry.space_group_name_H-M   'P 1'
#
loop_
_entity.id
_entity.type
_entity.pdbx_description
1 polymer ?
#
loop_
_entity_poly.entity_id
_entity_poly.type
_entity_poly.pdbx_seq_one_letter_code
_entity_poly.pdbx_strand_id
1 'polypeptide(L)'
;MTSFENYFASLKKILGRDDLYDIWPDFEPEFDEREFTWTNLRGLGEALLLNCGKCDGPSDMRHKRCKECVKRREEIAKEMYRRVVGRPIDKWPTIILCRIHVE
;
A
#
# COMPACT_ATOMS: atom_id res chain seq x y z
N MET A 1 -6.64 -23.76 7.12
CA MET A 1 -6.88 -22.97 5.91
C MET A 1 -8.01 -21.99 6.17
N THR A 2 -7.87 -20.75 5.73
CA THR A 2 -8.93 -19.73 5.81
C THR A 2 -10.08 -20.05 4.84
N SER A 3 -11.26 -19.47 5.08
CA SER A 3 -12.41 -19.59 4.17
C SER A 3 -12.08 -19.12 2.74
N PHE A 4 -11.19 -18.15 2.61
CA PHE A 4 -10.67 -17.66 1.34
C PHE A 4 -9.76 -18.68 0.63
N GLU A 5 -8.85 -19.34 1.36
CA GLU A 5 -8.00 -20.41 0.81
C GLU A 5 -8.81 -21.61 0.32
N ASN A 6 -9.88 -21.98 1.05
CA ASN A 6 -10.77 -23.07 0.66
C ASN A 6 -11.56 -22.76 -0.62
N TYR A 7 -12.01 -21.50 -0.79
CA TYR A 7 -12.67 -21.03 -2.00
C TYR A 7 -11.75 -21.15 -3.22
N PHE A 8 -10.52 -20.64 -3.12
CA PHE A 8 -9.55 -20.68 -4.22
C PHE A 8 -9.11 -22.11 -4.58
N ALA A 9 -8.89 -22.97 -3.58
CA ALA A 9 -8.61 -24.38 -3.82
C ALA A 9 -9.74 -25.07 -4.59
N SER A 10 -11.00 -24.75 -4.24
CA SER A 10 -12.17 -25.28 -4.94
C SER A 10 -12.25 -24.77 -6.39
N LEU A 11 -11.93 -23.49 -6.61
CA LEU A 11 -11.93 -22.88 -7.94
C LEU A 11 -10.87 -23.50 -8.87
N LYS A 12 -9.65 -23.72 -8.38
CA LYS A 12 -8.55 -24.38 -9.14
C LYS A 12 -8.95 -25.77 -9.62
N LYS A 13 -9.55 -26.55 -8.71
CA LYS A 13 -10.04 -27.89 -9.00
C LYS A 13 -11.12 -27.91 -10.09
N ILE A 14 -12.04 -26.94 -10.07
CA ILE A 14 -13.10 -26.81 -11.09
C ILE A 14 -12.50 -26.46 -12.46
N LEU A 15 -11.45 -25.63 -12.49
CA LEU A 15 -10.80 -25.19 -13.72
C LEU A 15 -9.77 -26.18 -14.26
N GLY A 16 -9.47 -27.26 -13.53
CA GLY A 16 -8.42 -28.23 -13.90
C GLY A 16 -7.02 -27.61 -13.90
N ARG A 17 -6.80 -26.58 -13.09
CA ARG A 17 -5.57 -25.79 -13.01
C ARG A 17 -4.95 -25.87 -11.61
N ASP A 18 -4.68 -27.10 -11.18
CA ASP A 18 -4.02 -27.38 -9.89
C ASP A 18 -2.56 -26.89 -9.87
N ASP A 19 -2.00 -26.55 -11.04
CA ASP A 19 -0.64 -26.03 -11.28
C ASP A 19 -0.46 -24.54 -10.95
N LEU A 20 -1.54 -23.80 -10.75
CA LEU A 20 -1.45 -22.36 -10.50
C LEU A 20 -1.22 -22.08 -9.02
N TYR A 21 -0.11 -21.40 -8.70
CA TYR A 21 0.25 -20.87 -7.36
C TYR A 21 0.32 -21.91 -6.24
N ASP A 22 1.52 -22.42 -5.94
CA ASP A 22 1.78 -23.40 -4.87
C ASP A 22 1.52 -22.83 -3.46
N ILE A 23 1.81 -21.54 -3.24
CA ILE A 23 1.57 -20.85 -1.96
C ILE A 23 1.01 -19.46 -2.29
N TRP A 24 -0.20 -19.17 -1.81
CA TRP A 24 -0.75 -17.82 -1.89
C TRP A 24 -0.43 -17.02 -0.62
N PRO A 25 -0.04 -15.74 -0.72
CA PRO A 25 0.19 -14.99 -1.94
C PRO A 25 1.63 -15.11 -2.45
N ASP A 26 1.79 -15.57 -3.69
CA ASP A 26 3.06 -15.54 -4.46
C ASP A 26 3.17 -14.28 -5.33
N PHE A 27 2.31 -13.28 -5.11
CA PHE A 27 2.45 -12.00 -5.79
C PHE A 27 3.52 -11.16 -5.11
N GLU A 28 4.51 -10.74 -5.88
CA GLU A 28 5.47 -9.73 -5.45
C GLU A 28 4.72 -8.39 -5.37
N PRO A 29 4.70 -7.71 -4.22
CA PRO A 29 3.92 -6.49 -4.07
C PRO A 29 4.43 -5.40 -5.02
N GLU A 30 3.71 -5.13 -6.11
CA GLU A 30 3.97 -3.98 -6.98
C GLU A 30 3.66 -2.69 -6.23
N PHE A 31 4.65 -1.83 -6.05
CA PHE A 31 4.50 -0.49 -5.47
C PHE A 31 4.24 0.50 -6.62
N ASP A 32 3.00 0.54 -7.11
CA ASP A 32 2.59 1.47 -8.19
C ASP A 32 2.31 2.88 -7.64
N GLU A 33 2.34 3.90 -8.50
CA GLU A 33 2.01 5.32 -8.22
C GLU A 33 0.62 5.50 -7.61
N ARG A 34 -0.21 4.45 -7.63
CA ARG A 34 -1.55 4.37 -7.04
C ARG A 34 -1.54 4.11 -5.53
N GLU A 35 -0.40 3.76 -4.92
CA GLU A 35 -0.33 3.45 -3.48
C GLU A 35 -0.28 4.68 -2.57
N PHE A 36 0.02 5.86 -3.13
CA PHE A 36 0.05 7.12 -2.41
C PHE A 36 -0.28 8.31 -3.31
N THR A 37 -0.72 9.41 -2.71
CA THR A 37 -0.85 10.71 -3.39
C THR A 37 -0.43 11.81 -2.42
N TRP A 38 -0.11 13.00 -2.92
CA TRP A 38 0.11 14.16 -2.07
C TRP A 38 -0.78 15.33 -2.48
N THR A 39 -1.15 16.16 -1.52
CA THR A 39 -1.92 17.38 -1.76
C THR A 39 -1.63 18.41 -0.69
N ASN A 40 -1.93 19.68 -0.96
CA ASN A 40 -1.84 20.73 0.04
C ASN A 40 -3.18 20.83 0.80
N LEU A 41 -3.18 20.46 2.07
CA LEU A 41 -4.35 20.53 2.95
C LEU A 41 -4.28 21.80 3.80
N ARG A 42 -5.37 22.58 3.78
CA ARG A 42 -5.46 23.83 4.55
C ARG A 42 -5.21 23.56 6.04
N GLY A 43 -4.17 24.19 6.58
CA GLY A 43 -3.77 24.05 7.99
C GLY A 43 -2.82 22.87 8.28
N LEU A 44 -2.60 21.96 7.32
CA LEU A 44 -1.69 20.80 7.45
C LEU A 44 -0.52 20.85 6.45
N GLY A 45 -0.55 21.79 5.50
CA GLY A 45 0.47 21.97 4.47
C GLY A 45 0.46 20.86 3.43
N GLU A 46 1.62 20.62 2.79
CA GLU A 46 1.81 19.47 1.92
C GLU A 46 1.69 18.18 2.74
N ALA A 47 0.65 17.41 2.45
CA ALA A 47 0.33 16.16 3.13
C ALA A 47 0.52 14.98 2.16
N LEU A 48 1.15 13.92 2.65
CA LEU A 48 1.25 12.63 1.98
C LEU A 48 0.11 11.73 2.45
N LEU A 49 -0.66 11.18 1.51
CA LEU A 49 -1.75 10.25 1.76
C LEU A 49 -1.30 8.86 1.35
N LEU A 50 -1.32 7.91 2.28
CA LEU A 50 -0.92 6.53 2.07
C LEU A 50 -2.14 5.61 2.18
N ASN A 51 -2.44 4.85 1.11
CA ASN A 51 -3.55 3.90 1.13
C ASN A 51 -3.13 2.57 1.81
N CYS A 52 -3.64 2.34 3.01
CA CYS A 52 -3.42 1.19 3.87
C CYS A 52 -4.40 0.04 3.57
N GLY A 53 -4.45 -0.40 2.31
CA GLY A 53 -5.31 -1.53 1.88
C GLY A 53 -4.57 -2.86 1.70
N LYS A 54 -3.24 -2.84 1.52
CA LYS A 54 -2.45 -4.02 1.09
C LYS A 54 -1.98 -4.91 2.24
N CYS A 55 -1.95 -4.37 3.45
CA CYS A 55 -1.61 -5.14 4.64
C CYS A 55 -2.78 -5.08 5.63
N ASP A 56 -3.07 -6.20 6.29
CA ASP A 56 -3.97 -6.24 7.45
C ASP A 56 -3.39 -5.53 8.68
N GLY A 57 -2.45 -4.61 8.48
CA GLY A 57 -1.93 -3.75 9.51
C GLY A 57 -3.00 -2.77 10.01
N PRO A 58 -2.90 -2.33 11.27
CA PRO A 58 -3.91 -1.47 11.90
C PRO A 58 -3.92 -0.02 11.40
N SER A 59 -3.13 0.32 10.38
CA SER A 59 -2.91 1.71 9.93
C SER A 59 -2.43 2.62 11.08
N ASP A 60 -1.54 2.09 11.93
CA ASP A 60 -1.09 2.74 13.16
C ASP A 60 0.45 2.75 13.23
N MET A 61 1.04 3.94 13.35
CA MET A 61 2.50 4.14 13.43
C MET A 61 3.16 3.50 14.65
N ARG A 62 2.38 3.12 15.68
CA ARG A 62 2.86 2.35 16.83
C ARG A 62 3.14 0.88 16.45
N HIS A 63 2.53 0.38 15.39
CA HIS A 63 2.72 -0.98 14.90
C HIS A 63 3.97 -1.07 14.00
N LYS A 64 4.91 -1.98 14.32
CA LYS A 64 6.19 -2.13 13.61
C LYS A 64 6.04 -2.25 12.09
N ARG A 65 5.12 -3.11 11.63
CA ARG A 65 4.81 -3.30 10.20
C ARG A 65 4.34 -2.01 9.52
N CYS A 66 3.51 -1.19 10.18
CA CYS A 66 3.04 0.07 9.62
C CYS A 66 4.18 1.08 9.57
N LYS A 67 5.01 1.18 10.62
CA LYS A 67 6.17 2.06 10.65
C LYS A 67 7.15 1.78 9.51
N GLU A 68 7.44 0.50 9.24
CA GLU A 68 8.31 0.08 8.13
C GLU A 68 7.67 0.36 6.77
N CYS A 69 6.38 0.07 6.60
CA CYS A 69 5.62 0.36 5.39
C CYS A 69 5.63 1.85 5.06
N VAL A 70 5.31 2.70 6.04
CA VAL A 70 5.26 4.16 5.89
C VAL A 70 6.64 4.69 5.53
N LYS A 71 7.70 4.26 6.21
CA LYS A 71 9.07 4.71 5.89
C LYS A 71 9.46 4.36 4.45
N ARG A 72 9.14 3.14 3.98
CA ARG A 72 9.45 2.75 2.59
C ARG A 72 8.70 3.61 1.58
N ARG A 73 7.40 3.80 1.79
CA ARG A 73 6.55 4.59 0.88
C ARG A 73 6.85 6.08 0.93
N GLU A 74 7.29 6.60 2.08
CA GLU A 74 7.73 7.98 2.25
C GLU A 74 8.92 8.31 1.33
N GLU A 75 9.92 7.43 1.28
CA GLU A 75 11.11 7.65 0.43
C GLU A 75 10.76 7.60 -1.06
N ILE A 76 9.93 6.64 -1.48
CA ILE A 76 9.42 6.58 -2.86
C ILE A 76 8.67 7.87 -3.21
N ALA A 77 7.83 8.36 -2.29
CA ALA A 77 7.08 9.60 -2.49
C ALA A 77 7.99 10.83 -2.60
N LYS A 78 9.08 10.91 -1.82
CA LYS A 78 10.07 12.01 -1.92
C LYS A 78 10.76 12.02 -3.29
N GLU A 79 11.16 10.86 -3.78
CA GLU A 79 11.79 10.73 -5.09
C GLU A 79 10.84 11.16 -6.21
N MET A 80 9.60 10.68 -6.17
CA MET A 80 8.57 11.03 -7.15
C MET A 80 8.22 12.52 -7.09
N TYR A 81 8.02 13.07 -5.90
CA TYR A 81 7.75 14.50 -5.70
C TYR A 81 8.87 15.36 -6.30
N ARG A 82 10.15 14.99 -6.08
CA ARG A 82 11.29 15.72 -6.66
C ARG A 82 11.25 15.71 -8.19
N ARG A 83 10.89 14.58 -8.81
CA ARG A 83 10.77 14.45 -10.27
C ARG A 83 9.60 15.28 -10.83
N VAL A 84 8.45 15.27 -10.16
CA VAL A 84 7.21 15.91 -10.64
C VAL A 84 7.18 17.41 -10.35
N VAL A 85 7.59 17.83 -9.15
CA VAL A 85 7.51 19.24 -8.70
C VAL A 85 8.81 20.00 -8.94
N GLY A 86 9.93 19.30 -9.17
CA GLY A 86 11.23 19.90 -9.46
C GLY A 86 11.96 20.48 -8.25
N ARG A 87 11.44 20.26 -7.03
CA ARG A 87 12.10 20.65 -5.77
C ARG A 87 12.13 19.48 -4.78
N PRO A 88 13.18 19.35 -3.94
CA PRO A 88 13.21 18.32 -2.92
C PRO A 88 12.22 18.62 -1.78
N ILE A 89 11.81 17.57 -1.08
CA ILE A 89 11.11 17.66 0.22
C ILE A 89 11.88 16.81 1.22
N ASP A 90 12.41 17.44 2.28
CA ASP A 90 13.23 16.74 3.27
C ASP A 90 12.39 15.83 4.18
N LYS A 91 11.21 16.32 4.55
CA LYS A 91 10.24 15.62 5.39
C LYS A 91 8.83 16.08 5.04
N TRP A 92 7.89 15.13 5.00
CA TRP A 92 6.47 15.44 4.90
C TRP A 92 5.99 16.03 6.23
N PRO A 93 5.46 17.27 6.26
CA PRO A 93 4.87 17.86 7.46
C PRO A 93 3.76 16.99 8.05
N THR A 94 2.96 16.37 7.18
CA THR A 94 1.83 15.53 7.54
C THR A 94 1.82 14.26 6.69
N ILE A 95 1.65 13.10 7.33
CA ILE A 95 1.40 11.82 6.66
C ILE A 95 0.06 11.30 7.17
N ILE A 96 -0.86 11.03 6.26
CA ILE A 96 -2.20 10.52 6.53
C ILE A 96 -2.25 9.05 6.11
N LEU A 97 -2.58 8.18 7.05
CA LEU A 97 -2.84 6.77 6.80
C LEU A 97 -4.35 6.60 6.60
N CYS A 98 -4.78 6.16 5.43
CA CYS A 98 -6.19 6.00 5.11
C CYS A 98 -6.48 4.63 4.49
N ARG A 99 -7.71 4.13 4.65
CA ARG A 99 -8.27 3.07 3.80
C ARG A 99 -9.27 3.70 2.87
N ILE A 100 -9.02 3.58 1.57
CA ILE A 100 -9.94 4.06 0.55
C ILE A 100 -10.71 2.86 0.03
N HIS A 101 -12.03 2.88 0.24
CA HIS A 101 -12.95 1.94 -0.38
C HIS A 101 -13.55 2.63 -1.61
N VAL A 102 -13.43 1.97 -2.75
CA VAL A 102 -14.03 2.38 -4.02
C VAL A 102 -15.10 1.35 -4.36
N GLU A 103 -16.31 1.83 -4.70
CA GLU A 103 -17.42 1.02 -5.22
C GLU A 103 -17.30 0.82 -6.72
#